data_AF-A0A940KMR3-F1
#
_entry.id   AF-A0A940KMR3-F1
#
_cell.length_a   1.000
_cell.length_b   1.000
_cell.length_c   1.000
_cell.angle_alpha   90.00
_cell.angle_beta   90.00
_cell.angle_gamma   90.00
#
_symmetry.space_group_name_H-M   'P 1'
#
loop_
_entity.id
_entity.type
_entity.pdbx_description
1 polymer ?
#
loop_
_entity_poly.entity_id
_entity_poly.type
_entity_poly.pdbx_seq_one_letter_code
_entity_poly.pdbx_strand_id
1 'polypeptide(L)' 'MILSDKRILEEMEKGTIGLKPFNRECLGSNSYDVHLGKWLATYKEHILDAKKHNEIDYFEIPDEGFV' A
#
# COMPACT_ATOMS: atom_id res chain seq x y z
N MET A 1 17.19 -9.57 -7.14
CA MET A 1 17.93 -9.42 -5.87
C MET A 1 16.95 -8.91 -4.83
N ILE A 2 16.85 -9.53 -3.67
CA ILE A 2 15.99 -9.06 -2.57
C ILE A 2 16.88 -8.24 -1.62
N LEU A 3 16.40 -7.09 -1.17
CA LEU A 3 17.16 -6.23 -0.25
C LEU A 3 17.02 -6.77 1.17
N SER A 4 18.12 -6.82 1.92
CA SER A 4 18.06 -7.04 3.37
C SER A 4 17.50 -5.82 4.09
N ASP A 5 17.13 -6.01 5.35
CA ASP A 5 16.72 -4.93 6.26
C ASP A 5 17.71 -3.74 6.26
N LYS A 6 19.02 -4.02 6.36
CA LYS A 6 20.08 -3.00 6.30
C LYS A 6 20.08 -2.27 4.98
N ARG A 7 19.93 -3.00 3.87
CA ARG A 7 19.95 -2.37 2.55
C ARG A 7 18.69 -1.53 2.31
N ILE A 8 17.54 -1.95 2.83
CA ILE A 8 16.31 -1.14 2.80
C ILE A 8 16.56 0.19 3.52
N LEU A 9 17.15 0.17 4.72
CA LEU A 9 17.48 1.38 5.48
C LEU A 9 18.48 2.29 4.72
N GLU A 10 19.53 1.72 4.14
CA GLU A 10 20.50 2.49 3.33
C GLU A 10 19.85 3.18 2.13
N GLU A 11 18.93 2.51 1.43
CA GLU A 11 18.22 3.09 0.29
C GLU A 11 17.17 4.13 0.75
N MET A 12 16.60 3.97 1.94
CA MET A 12 15.77 5.01 2.56
C MET A 12 16.59 6.26 2.91
N GLU A 13 17.80 6.10 3.46
CA GLU A 13 18.71 7.21 3.74
C GLU A 13 19.15 7.96 2.48
N LYS A 14 19.39 7.22 1.38
CA LYS A 14 19.70 7.81 0.07
C LYS A 14 18.50 8.50 -0.59
N GLY A 15 17.29 8.26 -0.09
CA GLY A 15 16.04 8.74 -0.69
C GLY A 15 15.62 8.02 -1.97
N THR A 16 16.28 6.91 -2.31
CA THR A 16 15.89 6.03 -3.43
C THR A 16 14.68 5.16 -3.07
N ILE A 17 14.44 4.94 -1.76
CA ILE A 17 13.19 4.39 -1.23
C ILE A 17 12.49 5.44 -0.37
N GLY A 18 11.28 5.85 -0.78
CA GLY A 18 10.42 6.73 0.00
C GLY A 18 9.39 5.92 0.78
N LEU A 19 9.46 5.95 2.11
CA LEU A 19 8.47 5.29 2.96
C LEU A 19 8.14 6.17 4.16
N LYS A 20 6.88 6.66 4.20
CA LYS A 20 6.37 7.54 5.25
C LYS A 20 4.89 7.25 5.51
N PRO A 21 4.48 7.03 6.78
CA PRO A 21 5.33 6.89 7.98
C PRO A 21 6.15 5.59 7.97
N PHE A 22 7.32 5.59 8.63
CA PHE A 22 8.15 4.39 8.84
C PHE A 22 8.02 3.91 10.30
N ASN A 23 7.82 2.61 10.47
CA ASN A 23 7.85 1.91 11.76
C ASN A 23 8.90 0.79 11.69
N ARG A 24 9.91 0.84 12.56
CA ARG A 24 10.99 -0.17 12.59
C ARG A 24 10.48 -1.57 12.88
N GLU A 25 9.38 -1.71 13.64
CA GLU A 25 8.78 -3.01 13.99
C GLU A 25 8.24 -3.75 12.76
N CYS A 26 7.87 -3.02 11.71
CA CYS A 26 7.38 -3.58 10.44
C CYS A 26 8.52 -3.96 9.49
N LEU A 27 9.78 -3.64 9.82
CA LEU A 27 10.93 -3.99 8.98
C LEU A 27 11.44 -5.39 9.32
N GLY A 28 11.04 -6.37 8.50
CA GLY A 28 11.54 -7.74 8.54
C GLY A 28 12.96 -7.86 8.00
N SER A 29 13.49 -9.10 7.92
CA SER A 29 14.88 -9.36 7.52
C SER A 29 15.21 -8.97 6.08
N ASN A 30 14.20 -8.93 5.21
CA ASN A 30 14.32 -8.60 3.79
C ASN A 30 13.02 -8.07 3.16
N SER A 31 12.10 -7.57 3.99
CA SER A 31 10.77 -7.10 3.63
C SER A 31 10.31 -6.00 4.59
N TYR A 32 9.25 -5.28 4.23
CA TYR A 32 8.59 -4.32 5.11
C TYR A 32 7.09 -4.53 5.09
N ASP A 33 6.48 -4.70 6.25
CA ASP A 33 5.04 -4.93 6.41
C ASP A 33 4.26 -3.62 6.23
N VAL A 34 3.26 -3.64 5.35
CA VAL A 34 2.38 -2.50 5.09
C VAL A 34 1.04 -2.67 5.78
N HIS A 35 0.33 -1.55 5.97
CA HIS A 35 -0.96 -1.52 6.66
C HIS A 35 -2.08 -1.16 5.68
N LEU A 36 -3.27 -1.74 5.90
CA LEU A 36 -4.45 -1.40 5.14
C LEU A 36 -4.83 0.07 5.37
N GLY A 37 -4.98 0.82 4.28
CA GLY A 37 -5.48 2.19 4.35
C GLY A 37 -6.99 2.23 4.62
N LYS A 38 -7.47 3.36 5.14
CA LYS A 38 -8.88 3.53 5.52
C LYS A 38 -9.86 3.62 4.34
N TRP A 39 -9.38 3.73 3.10
CA TRP A 39 -10.24 3.90 1.92
C TRP A 39 -10.36 2.60 1.14
N LEU A 40 -11.59 2.21 0.84
CA LEU A 40 -11.93 1.17 -0.14
C LEU A 40 -12.66 1.80 -1.32
N ALA A 41 -12.70 1.05 -2.43
CA ALA A 41 -13.43 1.47 -3.61
C ALA A 41 -14.02 0.27 -4.36
N THR A 42 -15.20 0.46 -4.96
CA THR A 42 -15.85 -0.52 -5.83
C THR A 42 -16.07 0.07 -7.22
N TYR A 43 -15.94 -0.77 -8.24
CA TYR A 43 -16.33 -0.37 -9.61
C TYR A 43 -17.84 -0.15 -9.68
N LYS A 44 -18.23 0.92 -10.38
CA LYS A 44 -19.65 1.20 -10.65
C LYS A 44 -20.28 0.21 -11.62
N GLU A 45 -19.46 -0.29 -12.55
CA GLU A 45 -19.88 -1.17 -13.64
C GLU A 45 -19.48 -2.62 -13.37
N HIS A 46 -20.31 -3.55 -13.84
CA HIS A 46 -20.02 -4.98 -13.71
C HIS A 46 -18.96 -5.48 -14.72
N ILE A 47 -18.92 -4.87 -15.91
CA ILE A 47 -17.99 -5.24 -16.99
C ILE A 47 -16.90 -4.17 -17.07
N LEU A 48 -15.64 -4.60 -16.97
CA LEU A 48 -14.49 -3.72 -17.06
C LEU A 48 -13.89 -3.75 -18.46
N ASP A 49 -13.57 -2.58 -18.99
CA ASP A 49 -12.85 -2.41 -20.25
C ASP A 49 -11.52 -1.70 -19.97
N ALA A 50 -10.41 -2.40 -20.19
CA ALA A 50 -9.07 -1.85 -19.97
C ALA A 50 -8.73 -0.67 -20.91
N LYS A 51 -9.51 -0.44 -21.98
CA LYS A 51 -9.33 0.71 -22.89
C LYS A 51 -10.06 1.97 -22.45
N LYS A 52 -10.91 1.88 -21.42
CA LYS A 52 -11.70 3.01 -20.91
C LYS A 52 -11.33 3.34 -19.47
N HIS A 53 -11.75 4.51 -19.01
CA HIS A 53 -11.71 4.84 -17.60
C HIS A 53 -12.83 4.09 -16.88
N ASN A 54 -12.48 3.15 -16.01
CA ASN A 54 -13.43 2.41 -15.20
C ASN A 54 -13.70 3.20 -13.91
N GLU A 55 -14.86 3.84 -13.82
CA GLU A 55 -15.23 4.65 -12.67
C GLU A 55 -15.42 3.81 -11.40
N ILE A 56 -15.13 4.42 -10.26
CA ILE A 56 -15.21 3.80 -8.93
C ILE A 56 -15.94 4.73 -7.94
N ASP A 57 -16.62 4.12 -6.99
CA ASP A 57 -17.16 4.79 -5.79
C ASP A 57 -16.24 4.51 -4.61
N TYR A 58 -15.76 5.58 -3.97
CA TYR A 58 -14.91 5.51 -2.78
C TYR A 58 -15.74 5.55 -1.50
N PHE A 59 -15.31 4.80 -0.49
CA PHE A 59 -15.85 4.88 0.86
C PHE A 59 -14.78 4.58 1.90
N GLU A 60 -14.96 5.12 3.10
CA GLU A 60 -14.09 4.87 4.25
C GLU A 60 -14.54 3.60 4.98
N ILE A 61 -13.58 2.79 5.45
CA ILE A 61 -13.84 1.62 6.30
C ILE A 61 -14.40 2.12 7.63
N PRO A 62 -15.61 1.70 8.06
CA PRO A 62 -16.16 2.06 9.36
C PRO A 62 -15.33 1.53 10.54
N ASP A 63 -15.48 2.14 11.72
CA ASP A 63 -14.75 1.72 12.95
C ASP A 63 -15.12 0.28 13.37
N GLU A 64 -16.35 -0.16 13.09
CA GLU A 64 -16.83 -1.53 13.29
C GLU A 64 -16.26 -2.54 12.26
N GLY A 65 -15.53 -2.07 11.25
CA GLY A 65 -14.98 -2.86 10.16
C GLY A 65 -15.89 -2.93 8.94
N PHE A 66 -15.44 -3.65 7.91
CA PHE A 66 -16.15 -3.86 6.64
C PHE A 66 -15.96 -5.31 6.17
N VAL A 67 -17.04 -5.97 5.72
CA VAL A 67 -17.06 -7.36 5.25
C VAL A 67 -17.78 -7.45 3.90
#